data_AF-A0A1H7UKU9-F1
#
_entry.id   AF-A0A1H7UKU9-F1
#
_cell.length_a   1.000
_cell.length_b   1.000
_cell.length_c   1.000
_cell.angle_alpha   90.00
_cell.angle_beta   90.00
_cell.angle_gamma   90.00
#
_symmetry.space_group_name_H-M   'P 1'
#
loop_
_entity.id
_entity.type
_entity.pdbx_description
1 polymer ?
#
loop_
_entity_poly.entity_id
_entity_poly.type
_entity_poly.pdbx_seq_one_letter_code
_entity_poly.pdbx_strand_id
1 'polypeptide(L)' 'RTDVPKIVDWYMEGKIDIDSLITHTMPLEKINEGFDLMKRGESIRGVVLY' A
#
# COMPACT_ATOMS: atom_id res chain seq x y z
N ARG A 1 -20.88 -0.11 -9.28
CA ARG A 1 -19.93 -0.89 -8.46
C ARG A 1 -18.91 -1.50 -9.44
N THR A 2 -18.13 -0.64 -10.12
CA THR A 2 -17.28 -1.07 -11.27
C THR A 2 -16.09 -0.12 -11.52
N ASP A 3 -15.67 0.62 -10.50
CA ASP A 3 -14.65 1.68 -10.67
C ASP A 3 -13.23 1.18 -10.32
N VAL A 4 -13.15 0.13 -9.50
CA VAL A 4 -11.89 -0.54 -9.13
C VAL A 4 -11.16 -1.17 -10.33
N PRO A 5 -11.84 -1.87 -11.28
CA PRO A 5 -11.16 -2.49 -12.41
C PRO A 5 -10.36 -1.51 -13.27
N LYS A 6 -10.93 -0.34 -13.57
CA LYS A 6 -10.28 0.68 -14.42
C LYS A 6 -9.01 1.24 -13.80
N ILE A 7 -8.97 1.37 -12.47
CA ILE A 7 -7.79 1.85 -11.74
C ILE A 7 -6.66 0.81 -11.82
N VAL A 8 -7.01 -0.48 -11.73
CA VAL A 8 -6.05 -1.58 -11.93
C VAL A 8 -5.55 -1.60 -13.37
N ASP A 9 -6.44 -1.44 -14.36
CA ASP A 9 -6.05 -1.39 -15.77
C ASP A 9 -5.06 -0.25 -16.03
N TRP A 10 -5.30 0.94 -15.47
CA TRP A 10 -4.38 2.08 -15.59
C TRP A 10 -3.04 1.89 -14.86
N TYR A 11 -3.03 1.13 -13.76
CA TYR A 11 -1.79 0.71 -13.10
C TYR A 11 -1.01 -0.29 -13.97
N MET A 12 -1.70 -1.29 -14.53
CA MET A 12 -1.11 -2.29 -15.42
C MET A 12 -0.59 -1.69 -16.73
N GLU A 13 -1.25 -0.65 -17.24
CA GLU A 13 -0.81 0.15 -18.40
C GLU A 13 0.33 1.13 -18.06
N GLY A 14 0.76 1.23 -16.79
CA GLY A 14 1.82 2.14 -16.34
C GLY A 14 1.42 3.63 -16.38
N LYS A 15 0.13 3.94 -16.51
CA LYS A 15 -0.41 5.32 -16.48
C LYS A 15 -0.51 5.89 -15.08
N ILE A 16 -0.51 5.03 -14.06
CA ILE A 16 -0.56 5.41 -12.64
C ILE A 16 0.56 4.70 -11.91
N ASP A 17 1.47 5.47 -11.32
CA ASP A 17 2.53 4.96 -10.46
C ASP A 17 2.01 4.82 -9.02
N ILE A 18 1.41 3.67 -8.72
CA ILE A 18 0.94 3.35 -7.36
C ILE A 18 2.13 3.04 -6.44
N ASP A 19 3.22 2.50 -6.99
CA ASP A 19 4.39 2.07 -6.22
C ASP A 19 5.11 3.25 -5.57
N SER A 20 5.17 4.41 -6.25
CA SER A 20 5.72 5.66 -5.67
C SER A 20 4.97 6.16 -4.42
N LEU A 21 3.72 5.72 -4.22
CA LEU A 21 2.90 6.08 -3.07
C LEU A 21 3.10 5.12 -1.88
N ILE A 22 3.81 4.01 -2.08
CA ILE A 22 4.08 3.02 -1.05
C ILE A 22 5.35 3.45 -0.31
N THR A 23 5.16 4.15 0.80
CA THR A 23 6.29 4.65 1.61
C THR A 23 6.99 3.56 2.41
N HIS A 24 6.26 2.50 2.79
CA HIS A 24 6.78 1.40 3.59
C HIS A 24 6.14 0.09 3.12
N THR A 25 6.98 -0.92 2.83
CA THR A 25 6.55 -2.31 2.65
C THR A 25 7.03 -3.11 3.85
N MET A 26 6.16 -3.96 4.39
CA MET A 26 6.52 -4.84 5.49
C MET A 26 5.97 -6.25 5.26
N PRO A 27 6.73 -7.29 5.64
CA PRO A 27 6.23 -8.65 5.58
C PRO A 27 5.10 -8.84 6.60
N LEU A 28 4.15 -9.74 6.31
CA LEU A 28 3.03 -10.08 7.19
C LEU A 28 3.47 -10.46 8.62
N GLU A 29 4.66 -11.04 8.76
CA GLU A 29 5.28 -11.40 10.03
C GLU A 29 5.49 -10.18 10.96
N LYS A 30 5.67 -8.99 10.37
CA LYS A 30 5.90 -7.72 11.06
C LYS A 30 4.65 -6.84 11.14
N ILE A 31 3.47 -7.39 10.92
CA ILE A 31 2.21 -6.64 10.94
C ILE A 31 1.99 -5.89 12.26
N ASN A 32 2.39 -6.48 13.40
CA ASN A 32 2.25 -5.85 14.72
C ASN A 32 3.15 -4.61 14.86
N GLU A 33 4.39 -4.64 14.36
CA GLU A 33 5.25 -3.46 14.30
C GLU A 33 4.63 -2.36 13.43
N GLY A 34 3.98 -2.73 12.33
CA GLY A 34 3.21 -1.81 11.47
C GLY A 34 2.06 -1.14 12.19
N PHE A 35 1.27 -1.91 12.95
CA PHE A 35 0.17 -1.35 13.77
C PHE A 35 0.67 -0.41 14.86
N ASP A 36 1.82 -0.70 15.47
CA ASP A 36 2.45 0.18 16.45
C ASP A 36 2.98 1.48 15.80
N LEU A 37 3.57 1.39 14.60
CA LEU A 37 4.01 2.56 13.83
C LEU A 37 2.83 3.44 13.37
N MET A 38 1.70 2.83 13.00
CA MET A 38 0.46 3.56 12.71
C MET A 38 -0.10 4.26 13.95
N LYS A 39 -0.07 3.61 15.12
CA LYS A 39 -0.49 4.21 16.40
C LYS A 39 0.40 5.36 16.84
N ARG A 40 1.71 5.29 16.58
CA ARG A 40 2.66 6.36 16.85
C ARG A 40 2.54 7.55 15.88
N GLY A 41 1.78 7.41 14.80
CA GLY A 41 1.60 8.45 13.79
C GLY A 41 2.76 8.58 12.81
N GLU A 42 3.70 7.63 12.81
CA GLU A 42 4.90 7.66 11.96
C GLU A 42 4.69 6.96 10.60
N SER A 43 3.61 6.19 10.44
CA SER A 43 3.25 5.55 9.16
C SER A 43 1.98 6.14 8.56
N ILE A 44 2.13 6.78 7.40
CA ILE A 44 1.05 7.40 6.61
C ILE A 44 0.45 6.39 5.62
N ARG A 45 1.24 5.44 5.08
CA ARG A 45 0.80 4.35 4.19
C ARG A 45 1.79 3.18 4.17
N GLY A 46 1.37 2.04 4.73
CA GLY A 46 2.13 0.78 4.69
C GLY A 46 1.40 -0.27 3.84
N VAL A 47 2.14 -0.99 3.00
CA VAL A 47 1.62 -2.14 2.24
C VAL A 47 2.21 -3.42 2.82
N VAL A 48 1.33 -4.37 3.17
CA VAL A 48 1.72 -5.68 3.67
C VAL A 48 1.83 -6.63 2.49
N LEU A 49 3.03 -7.15 2.26
CA LEU A 49 3.29 -8.15 1.22
C LEU A 49 3.26 -9.56 1.85
N TYR A 50 2.69 -10.51 1.11
CA TYR A 50 2.60 -11.94 1.45
C TYR A 50 3.42 -12.76 0.45
#